data_AF-A0A1V6EAY2-F1
#
_entry.id   AF-A0A1V6EAY2-F1
#
_cell.length_a   1.000
_cell.length_b   1.000
_cell.length_c   1.000
_cell.angle_alpha   90.00
_cell.angle_beta   90.00
_cell.angle_gamma   90.00
#
_symmetry.space_group_name_H-M   'P 1'
#
loop_
_entity.id
_entity.type
_entity.pdbx_description
1 polymer ?
#
loop_
_entity_poly.entity_id
_entity_poly.type
_entity_poly.pdbx_seq_one_letter_code
_entity_poly.pdbx_strand_id
1 'polypeptide(L)' 'MGIRFGNMPIIREIEDQVWEEILSGKISVKDGLDKMVREGNKQLREFERLNK' A
#
# COMPACT_ATOMS: atom_id res chain seq x y z
N MET A 1 16.97 14.47 9.73
CA MET A 1 15.58 14.41 9.25
C MET A 1 15.51 13.40 8.12
N GLY A 2 14.59 12.43 8.18
CA GLY A 2 14.42 11.45 7.11
C GLY A 2 13.76 12.09 5.88
N ILE A 3 14.11 11.61 4.68
CA ILE A 3 13.46 12.02 3.43
C ILE A 3 12.10 11.33 3.36
N ARG A 4 11.02 12.10 3.27
CA ARG A 4 9.66 11.57 3.08
C ARG A 4 9.33 11.55 1.59
N PHE A 5 9.13 10.36 1.03
CA PHE A 5 8.72 10.18 -0.36
C PHE A 5 7.19 10.20 -0.47
N GLY A 6 6.59 11.38 -0.33
CA GLY A 6 5.13 11.55 -0.44
C GLY A 6 4.35 10.58 0.45
N ASN A 7 3.47 9.77 -0.17
CA ASN A 7 2.65 8.76 0.50
C ASN A 7 3.32 7.37 0.66
N MET A 8 4.60 7.20 0.32
CA MET A 8 5.29 5.91 0.43
C MET A 8 5.25 5.26 1.82
N PRO A 9 5.40 5.99 2.96
CA PRO A 9 5.28 5.37 4.27
C PRO A 9 3.90 4.72 4.51
N ILE A 10 2.82 5.35 4.03
CA ILE A 10 1.45 4.83 4.15
C ILE A 10 1.29 3.59 3.27
N ILE A 11 1.86 3.59 2.06
CA ILE A 11 1.84 2.43 1.17
C ILE A 11 2.57 1.24 1.81
N ARG A 12 3.69 1.48 2.50
CA ARG A 12 4.41 0.44 3.25
C ARG A 12 3.58 -0.15 4.38
N GLU A 13 2.88 0.68 5.15
CA GLU A 13 1.97 0.19 6.20
C GLU A 13 0.85 -0.69 5.64
N ILE A 14 0.31 -0.32 4.47
CA ILE A 14 -0.68 -1.14 3.75
C ILE A 14 -0.06 -2.48 3.32
N GLU A 15 1.14 -2.45 2.73
CA GLU A 15 1.86 -3.67 2.33
C GLU A 15 2.10 -4.60 3.54
N ASP A 16 2.53 -4.07 4.67
CA ASP A 16 2.79 -4.85 5.88
C ASP A 16 1.50 -5.54 6.39
N GLN A 17 0.40 -4.81 6.46
CA GLN A 17 -0.90 -5.38 6.86
C GLN A 17 -1.38 -6.48 5.91
N VAL A 18 -1.21 -6.29 4.60
CA VAL A 18 -1.62 -7.30 3.62
C VAL A 18 -0.71 -8.52 3.68
N TRP A 19 0.59 -8.35 3.97
CA TRP A 19 1.47 -9.48 4.25
C TRP A 19 1.03 -10.27 5.48
N GLU A 20 0.60 -9.61 6.56
CA GLU A 20 0.04 -10.31 7.72
C GLU A 20 -1.21 -11.12 7.37
N GLU A 21 -2.10 -10.59 6.51
CA GLU A 21 -3.27 -11.32 6.01
C GLU A 21 -2.88 -12.55 5.16
N ILE A 22 -1.87 -12.42 4.30
CA ILE A 22 -1.34 -13.54 3.49
C ILE A 22 -0.73 -14.61 4.40
N LEU A 23 0.16 -14.22 5.32
CA LEU A 23 0.90 -15.15 6.18
C LEU A 23 0.02 -15.84 7.22
N SER A 24 -1.08 -15.19 7.62
CA SER A 24 -2.11 -15.81 8.46
C SER A 24 -3.11 -16.69 7.67
N GLY A 25 -2.96 -16.78 6.35
CA GLY A 25 -3.84 -17.58 5.49
C GLY A 25 -5.24 -17.00 5.32
N LYS A 26 -5.47 -15.72 5.66
CA LYS A 26 -6.78 -15.05 5.49
C LYS A 26 -7.11 -14.79 4.03
N ILE A 27 -6.10 -14.52 3.21
CA ILE A 27 -6.24 -14.28 1.77
C ILE A 27 -5.16 -15.05 0.99
N SER A 28 -5.43 -15.34 -0.28
CA SER A 28 -4.42 -15.92 -1.16
C SER A 28 -3.31 -14.90 -1.46
N VAL A 29 -2.12 -15.39 -1.80
CA VAL A 29 -1.00 -14.53 -2.21
C VAL A 29 -1.41 -13.65 -3.40
N LYS A 30 -2.13 -14.21 -4.37
CA LYS A 30 -2.60 -13.47 -5.55
C LYS A 30 -3.53 -12.33 -5.14
N ASP A 31 -4.54 -12.62 -4.32
CA ASP A 31 -5.51 -11.61 -3.89
C ASP A 31 -4.84 -10.52 -3.03
N GLY A 32 -3.84 -10.90 -2.23
CA GLY A 32 -3.04 -9.96 -1.46
C GLY A 32 -2.22 -9.01 -2.34
N LEU A 33 -1.51 -9.53 -3.35
CA LEU A 33 -0.79 -8.68 -4.29
C LEU A 33 -1.73 -7.75 -5.07
N ASP A 34 -2.89 -8.25 -5.50
CA ASP A 34 -3.91 -7.43 -6.17
C ASP A 34 -4.45 -6.33 -5.23
N LYS A 35 -4.63 -6.63 -3.94
CA LYS A 35 -5.04 -5.66 -2.91
C LYS A 35 -3.97 -4.60 -2.70
N MET A 36 -2.69 -4.97 -2.57
CA MET A 36 -1.57 -4.03 -2.43
C MET A 36 -1.50 -3.06 -3.60
N VAL A 37 -1.58 -3.56 -4.84
CA VAL A 37 -1.54 -2.73 -6.06
C VAL A 37 -2.72 -1.76 -6.09
N ARG A 38 -3.94 -2.23 -5.80
CA ARG A 38 -5.14 -1.39 -5.82
C ARG A 38 -5.06 -0.26 -4.79
N GLU A 39 -4.75 -0.58 -3.55
CA GLU A 39 -4.72 0.41 -2.47
C GLU A 39 -3.51 1.34 -2.59
N GLY A 40 -2.33 0.83 -3.00
CA GLY A 40 -1.16 1.65 -3.27
C GLY A 40 -1.41 2.69 -4.37
N ASN A 41 -2.02 2.27 -5.49
CA ASN A 41 -2.37 3.19 -6.57
C ASN A 41 -3.37 4.27 -6.14
N LYS A 42 -4.30 3.95 -5.23
CA LYS A 42 -5.21 4.94 -4.65
C LYS A 42 -4.44 6.02 -3.88
N GLN A 43 -3.44 5.63 -3.07
CA GLN A 43 -2.61 6.58 -2.34
C GLN A 43 -1.77 7.46 -3.28
N LEU A 44 -1.25 6.89 -4.38
CA LEU A 44 -0.48 7.65 -5.37
C LEU A 44 -1.35 8.68 -6.10
N ARG A 45 -2.56 8.30 -6.52
CA ARG A 45 -3.49 9.23 -7.20
C ARG A 45 -3.97 10.35 -6.29
N GLU A 46 -4.22 10.04 -5.02
CA GLU A 46 -4.58 11.06 -4.04
C GLU A 46 -3.43 12.03 -3.80
N PHE A 47 -2.20 11.53 -3.69
CA PHE A 47 -1.02 12.38 -3.60
C PHE A 47 -0.87 13.29 -4.83
N GLU A 48 -1.02 12.75 -6.04
CA GLU A 48 -0.97 13.53 -7.29
C GLU A 48 -2.03 14.63 -7.29
N ARG A 49 -3.27 14.32 -6.89
CA ARG A 49 -4.38 15.28 -6.87
C ARG A 49 -4.14 16.44 -5.91
N LEU A 50 -3.55 16.19 -4.75
CA LEU A 50 -3.30 17.21 -3.73
C LEU A 50 -2.11 18.12 -4.05
N ASN A 51 -1.23 17.70 -4.96
CA ASN A 51 0.01 18.42 -5.29
C ASN A 51 0.05 18.89 -6.76
N LYS A 52 -1.13 18.99 -7.40
CA LYS A 52 -1.31 19.65 -8.70
C LYS A 52 -1.46 21.16 -8.55
#